data_AF-W8NU09-F1
#
_entry.id   AF-W8NU09-F1
#
_cell.length_a   1.000
_cell.length_b   1.000
_cell.length_c   1.000
_cell.angle_alpha   90.00
_cell.angle_beta   90.00
_cell.angle_gamma   90.00
#
_symmetry.space_group_name_H-M   'P 1'
#
loop_
_entity.id
_entity.type
_entity.pdbx_description
1 polymer ?
#
loop_
_entity_poly.entity_id
_entity_poly.type
_entity_poly.pdbx_seq_one_letter_code
_entity_poly.pdbx_strand_id
1 'polypeptide(L)'
;MGVDHYVYLFFDRMLDEVLNIVNKLGRVTFKPVDWEFEEKIRQRLVREWHRHGIKVPEPVRVYSGVLFPKRCIKTIEGKEIRDMDFSIYRVGWLSVLELHPNPRSWWWDAYSHEVIAFLRQFFKWDVLLIAGLNDWADLEGALRLDDMELFVAKLAEWTALGSLPVVPSSLTLAKGNLLDIGYGLYRFFLPERERYGYVLVEPLDGYTVTWVAGAVDFRDPEEVCDAFGEGMGLSLDLTGASLLPLEELEPVHDDELLSLVRKTFRAHVTGNYDLLPCGKR
;
A
#
# COMPACT_ATOMS: atom_id res chain seq x y z
N MET A 1 4.51 -11.97 -19.12
CA MET A 1 5.46 -11.42 -18.13
C MET A 1 4.65 -11.10 -16.90
N GLY A 2 5.10 -11.49 -15.70
CA GLY A 2 4.35 -11.24 -14.47
C GLY A 2 4.50 -9.79 -14.03
N VAL A 3 3.48 -9.24 -13.38
CA VAL A 3 3.51 -7.93 -12.69
C VAL A 3 4.02 -8.17 -11.27
N ASP A 4 5.04 -7.43 -10.87
CA ASP A 4 5.59 -7.48 -9.52
C ASP A 4 4.88 -6.46 -8.63
N HIS A 5 4.47 -6.88 -7.43
CA HIS A 5 3.71 -6.06 -6.49
C HIS A 5 4.48 -5.90 -5.18
N TYR A 6 4.64 -4.65 -4.74
CA TYR A 6 5.49 -4.25 -3.63
C TYR A 6 4.67 -3.58 -2.53
N VAL A 7 4.95 -3.95 -1.28
CA VAL A 7 4.38 -3.29 -0.09
C VAL A 7 5.51 -2.66 0.70
N TYR A 8 5.40 -1.36 0.96
CA TYR A 8 6.36 -0.56 1.69
C TYR A 8 5.82 -0.20 3.07
N LEU A 9 6.63 -0.43 4.10
CA LEU A 9 6.36 -0.07 5.48
C LEU A 9 7.44 0.89 5.98
N PHE A 10 7.02 2.08 6.41
CA PHE A 10 7.92 3.14 6.86
C PHE A 10 7.99 3.19 8.38
N PHE A 11 9.21 3.27 8.92
CA PHE A 11 9.46 3.29 10.36
C PHE A 11 10.33 4.47 10.76
N ASP A 12 9.89 5.19 11.80
CA ASP A 12 10.76 6.04 12.62
C ASP A 12 11.48 5.21 13.68
N ARG A 13 12.36 4.31 13.20
CA ARG A 13 13.13 3.40 14.04
C ARG A 13 14.50 3.14 13.46
N MET A 14 15.43 2.84 14.36
CA MET A 14 16.77 2.42 13.99
C MET A 14 16.73 1.08 13.24
N LEU A 15 17.75 0.85 12.42
CA LEU A 15 17.83 -0.35 11.58
C LEU A 15 17.75 -1.65 12.38
N ASP A 16 18.46 -1.72 13.51
CA ASP A 16 18.46 -2.89 14.40
C ASP A 16 17.08 -3.19 14.99
N GLU A 17 16.28 -2.16 15.26
CA GLU A 17 14.91 -2.33 15.74
C GLU A 17 14.01 -2.91 14.63
N VAL A 18 14.15 -2.43 13.40
CA VAL A 18 13.40 -2.96 12.24
C VAL A 18 13.80 -4.40 11.94
N LEU A 19 15.10 -4.73 12.01
CA LEU A 19 15.56 -6.12 11.89
C LEU A 19 14.96 -7.02 12.99
N ASN A 20 14.89 -6.53 14.23
CA ASN A 20 14.25 -7.27 15.32
C ASN A 20 12.74 -7.48 15.06
N ILE A 21 12.06 -6.49 14.47
CA ILE A 21 10.65 -6.62 14.05
C ILE A 21 10.52 -7.73 13.00
N VAL A 22 11.33 -7.71 11.94
CA VAL A 22 11.29 -8.72 10.87
C VAL A 22 11.55 -10.13 11.43
N ASN A 23 12.55 -10.29 12.30
CA ASN A 23 12.85 -11.56 12.98
C ASN A 23 11.72 -12.05 13.90
N LYS A 24 10.87 -11.15 14.42
CA LYS A 24 9.71 -11.52 15.24
C LYS A 24 8.52 -11.98 14.41
N LEU A 25 8.43 -11.59 13.14
CA LEU A 25 7.34 -12.00 12.24
C LEU A 25 7.48 -13.43 11.74
N GLY A 26 8.70 -13.95 11.68
CA GLY A 26 8.97 -15.22 11.02
C GLY A 26 10.43 -15.62 11.05
N ARG A 27 10.73 -16.75 10.41
CA ARG A 27 12.10 -17.16 10.13
C ARG A 27 12.63 -16.30 8.98
N VAL A 28 13.87 -15.86 9.06
CA VAL A 28 14.49 -14.97 8.08
C VAL A 28 15.75 -15.61 7.51
N THR A 29 15.91 -15.53 6.20
CA THR A 29 17.16 -15.87 5.50
C THR A 29 17.70 -14.62 4.82
N PHE A 30 18.84 -14.10 5.27
CA PHE A 30 19.46 -12.94 4.64
C PHE A 30 20.16 -13.33 3.33
N LYS A 31 20.07 -12.44 2.35
CA LYS A 31 20.81 -12.49 1.09
C LYS A 31 21.87 -11.38 1.10
N PRO A 32 23.05 -11.62 0.51
CA PRO A 32 24.03 -10.56 0.34
C PRO A 32 23.46 -9.46 -0.57
N VAL A 33 23.75 -8.21 -0.23
CA VAL A 33 23.45 -7.06 -1.09
C VAL A 33 24.54 -6.94 -2.15
N ASP A 34 24.14 -6.83 -3.42
CA ASP A 34 25.06 -6.55 -4.52
C ASP A 34 25.39 -5.06 -4.56
N TRP A 35 26.42 -4.67 -3.82
CA TRP A 35 26.83 -3.27 -3.69
C TRP A 35 27.27 -2.62 -5.02
N GLU A 36 27.74 -3.40 -6.00
CA GLU A 36 28.11 -2.84 -7.30
C GLU A 36 26.86 -2.46 -8.10
N PHE A 37 25.82 -3.30 -8.05
CA PHE A 37 24.53 -3.01 -8.64
C PHE A 37 23.83 -1.83 -7.95
N GLU A 38 23.81 -1.82 -6.62
CA GLU A 38 23.22 -0.71 -5.84
C GLU A 38 23.90 0.63 -6.17
N GLU A 39 25.24 0.66 -6.28
CA GLU A 39 25.95 1.90 -6.61
C GLU A 39 25.63 2.40 -8.03
N LYS A 40 25.43 1.49 -9.00
CA LYS A 40 25.01 1.87 -10.36
C LYS A 40 23.62 2.50 -10.37
N ILE A 41 22.67 1.91 -9.63
CA ILE A 41 21.33 2.47 -9.46
C ILE A 41 21.42 3.84 -8.79
N ARG A 42 22.17 3.94 -7.68
CA ARG A 42 22.34 5.17 -6.91
C ARG A 42 22.84 6.33 -7.77
N GLN A 43 23.86 6.11 -8.60
CA GLN A 43 24.41 7.15 -9.47
C GLN A 43 23.42 7.68 -10.51
N ARG A 44 22.50 6.82 -11.00
CA ARG A 44 21.39 7.23 -11.87
C ARG A 44 20.37 8.05 -11.08
N LEU A 45 19.95 7.56 -9.92
CA LEU A 45 18.93 8.18 -9.08
C LEU A 45 19.32 9.56 -8.56
N VAL A 46 20.54 9.74 -8.06
CA VAL A 46 21.00 11.03 -7.47
C VAL A 46 20.85 12.20 -8.44
N ARG A 47 21.05 11.98 -9.75
CA ARG A 47 20.89 13.03 -10.76
C ARG A 47 19.43 13.45 -10.91
N GLU A 48 18.50 12.50 -10.93
CA GLU A 48 17.07 12.80 -10.99
C GLU A 48 16.57 13.36 -9.65
N TRP A 49 17.02 12.82 -8.52
CA TRP A 49 16.71 13.28 -7.17
C TRP A 49 16.80 14.79 -6.99
N HIS A 50 17.95 15.36 -7.41
CA HIS A 50 18.20 16.79 -7.34
C HIS A 50 17.31 17.60 -8.29
N ARG A 51 16.98 17.06 -9.48
CA ARG A 51 16.07 17.73 -10.43
C ARG A 51 14.65 17.84 -9.89
N HIS A 52 14.22 16.87 -9.09
CA HIS A 52 12.87 16.85 -8.50
C HIS A 52 12.79 17.52 -7.12
N GLY A 53 13.90 18.10 -6.63
CA GLY A 53 13.90 18.89 -5.40
C GLY A 53 13.62 18.07 -4.13
N ILE A 54 13.81 16.75 -4.17
CA ILE A 54 13.64 15.87 -3.01
C ILE A 54 14.74 16.18 -1.98
N LYS A 55 14.33 16.45 -0.74
CA LYS A 55 15.23 16.95 0.32
C LYS A 55 15.80 15.87 1.23
N VAL A 56 15.22 14.67 1.21
CA VAL A 56 15.75 13.53 1.98
C VAL A 56 16.91 12.86 1.24
N PRO A 57 17.84 12.21 1.96
CA PRO A 57 18.87 11.37 1.34
C PRO A 57 18.27 10.26 0.49
N GLU A 58 19.04 9.75 -0.46
CA GLU A 58 18.62 8.61 -1.28
C GLU A 58 18.39 7.34 -0.43
N PRO A 59 17.40 6.50 -0.78
CA PRO A 59 17.25 5.14 -0.30
C PRO A 59 18.50 4.34 -0.64
N VAL A 60 19.13 3.83 0.40
CA VAL A 60 20.22 2.87 0.26
C VAL A 60 19.72 1.54 0.77
N ARG A 61 19.67 0.53 -0.09
CA ARG A 61 19.37 -0.85 0.34
C ARG A 61 20.50 -1.34 1.23
N VAL A 62 20.15 -1.72 2.46
CA VAL A 62 21.11 -2.16 3.48
C VAL A 62 20.98 -3.64 3.81
N TYR A 63 19.80 -4.22 3.63
CA TYR A 63 19.56 -5.64 3.77
C TYR A 63 18.59 -6.14 2.71
N SER A 64 18.73 -7.40 2.35
CA SER A 64 17.73 -8.15 1.60
C SER A 64 17.67 -9.59 2.11
N GLY A 65 16.58 -10.29 1.78
CA GLY A 65 16.43 -11.68 2.20
C GLY A 65 15.06 -12.25 1.89
N VAL A 66 14.75 -13.35 2.57
CA VAL A 66 13.45 -14.02 2.51
C VAL A 66 12.88 -14.12 3.92
N LEU A 67 11.66 -13.64 4.10
CA LEU A 67 10.84 -13.80 5.30
C LEU A 67 9.90 -14.99 5.10
N PHE A 68 9.93 -15.93 6.04
CA PHE A 68 8.97 -17.02 6.16
C PHE A 68 8.04 -16.69 7.34
N PRO A 69 6.88 -16.05 7.08
CA PRO A 69 5.98 -15.60 8.15
C PRO A 69 5.49 -16.77 9.00
N LYS A 70 5.27 -16.53 10.30
CA LYS A 70 4.75 -17.54 11.24
C LYS A 70 3.40 -18.12 10.82
N ARG A 71 2.58 -17.31 10.14
CA ARG A 71 1.30 -17.69 9.56
C ARG A 71 1.34 -17.38 8.06
N CYS A 72 1.07 -18.38 7.23
CA CYS A 72 0.93 -18.21 5.79
C CYS A 72 -0.32 -17.40 5.47
N ILE A 73 -0.27 -16.63 4.38
CA ILE A 73 -1.42 -15.87 3.86
C ILE A 73 -2.12 -16.74 2.83
N LYS A 74 -3.43 -16.95 2.99
CA LYS A 74 -4.21 -17.77 2.06
C LYS A 74 -4.66 -16.96 0.85
N THR A 75 -4.67 -17.60 -0.31
CA THR A 75 -5.22 -17.04 -1.55
C THR A 75 -6.62 -17.58 -1.82
N ILE A 76 -7.37 -16.86 -2.64
CA ILE A 76 -8.71 -17.28 -3.12
C ILE A 76 -8.65 -18.61 -3.88
N GLU A 77 -7.52 -18.89 -4.55
CA GLU A 77 -7.27 -20.13 -5.29
C GLU A 77 -6.88 -21.33 -4.39
N GLY A 78 -6.93 -21.17 -3.05
CA GLY A 78 -6.56 -22.22 -2.10
C GLY A 78 -5.04 -22.47 -2.00
N LYS A 79 -4.22 -21.55 -2.50
CA LYS A 79 -2.76 -21.55 -2.31
C LYS A 79 -2.39 -20.75 -1.06
N GLU A 80 -1.11 -20.78 -0.71
CA GLU A 80 -0.57 -20.10 0.46
C GLU A 80 0.71 -19.36 0.10
N ILE A 81 0.77 -18.07 0.44
CA ILE A 81 2.01 -17.30 0.47
C ILE A 81 2.78 -17.73 1.72
N ARG A 82 3.82 -18.54 1.52
CA ARG A 82 4.65 -19.15 2.58
C ARG A 82 5.96 -18.42 2.84
N ASP A 83 6.35 -17.60 1.88
CA ASP A 83 7.55 -16.81 1.89
C ASP A 83 7.34 -15.51 1.09
N MET A 84 8.10 -14.51 1.49
CA MET A 84 8.16 -13.20 0.86
C MET A 84 9.63 -12.82 0.81
N ASP A 85 10.14 -12.35 -0.32
CA ASP A 85 11.40 -11.64 -0.22
C ASP A 85 11.15 -10.26 0.41
N PHE A 86 12.22 -9.72 0.99
CA PHE A 86 12.19 -8.38 1.55
C PHE A 86 13.48 -7.64 1.22
N SER A 87 13.36 -6.32 1.18
CA SER A 87 14.47 -5.37 1.16
C SER A 87 14.28 -4.39 2.31
N ILE A 88 15.38 -3.96 2.94
CA ILE A 88 15.36 -2.84 3.89
C ILE A 88 16.21 -1.73 3.31
N TYR A 89 15.62 -0.55 3.21
CA TYR A 89 16.29 0.67 2.79
C TYR A 89 16.46 1.63 3.97
N ARG A 90 17.52 2.42 3.90
CA ARG A 90 17.73 3.60 4.77
C ARG A 90 17.50 4.85 3.95
N VAL A 91 16.62 5.73 4.43
CA VAL A 91 16.32 7.03 3.81
C VAL A 91 16.52 8.09 4.88
N GLY A 92 17.75 8.61 5.00
CA GLY A 92 18.15 9.42 6.14
C GLY A 92 18.00 8.66 7.47
N TRP A 93 17.14 9.17 8.36
CA TRP A 93 16.86 8.53 9.65
C TRP A 93 15.77 7.45 9.59
N LEU A 94 14.94 7.44 8.54
CA LEU A 94 13.87 6.45 8.34
C LEU A 94 14.42 5.10 7.88
N SER A 95 13.76 4.03 8.35
CA SER A 95 13.91 2.68 7.84
C SER A 95 12.68 2.32 7.02
N VAL A 96 12.87 1.78 5.81
CA VAL A 96 11.77 1.34 4.95
C VAL A 96 11.91 -0.15 4.70
N LEU A 97 10.88 -0.93 5.03
CA LEU A 97 10.78 -2.35 4.72
C LEU A 97 9.91 -2.52 3.48
N GLU A 98 10.48 -3.06 2.42
CA GLU A 98 9.76 -3.53 1.23
C GLU A 98 9.52 -5.03 1.35
N LEU A 99 8.29 -5.46 1.07
CA LEU A 99 7.87 -6.85 1.08
C LEU A 99 7.22 -7.21 -0.25
N HIS A 100 7.59 -8.36 -0.79
CA HIS A 100 6.94 -8.93 -1.96
C HIS A 100 6.79 -10.45 -1.83
N PRO A 101 5.62 -11.02 -2.16
CA PRO A 101 5.35 -12.43 -2.04
C PRO A 101 6.16 -13.23 -3.07
N ASN A 102 6.16 -14.54 -2.89
CA ASN A 102 6.69 -15.47 -3.88
C ASN A 102 5.60 -16.47 -4.29
N PRO A 103 5.17 -16.48 -5.56
CA PRO A 103 5.39 -15.50 -6.63
C PRO A 103 5.05 -14.04 -6.29
N ARG A 104 5.77 -13.10 -6.91
CA ARG A 104 5.65 -11.65 -6.70
C ARG A 104 4.29 -11.05 -7.06
N SER A 105 3.51 -11.75 -7.88
CA SER A 105 2.16 -11.31 -8.23
C SER A 105 1.14 -11.58 -7.13
N TRP A 106 1.38 -12.52 -6.22
CA TRP A 106 0.34 -13.11 -5.36
C TRP A 106 -0.37 -12.19 -4.37
N TRP A 107 0.06 -10.92 -4.22
CA TRP A 107 -0.74 -9.95 -3.46
C TRP A 107 -2.16 -9.84 -4.03
N TRP A 108 -2.34 -9.85 -5.35
CA TRP A 108 -3.66 -9.74 -5.99
C TRP A 108 -4.60 -10.93 -5.76
N ASP A 109 -4.08 -12.08 -5.34
CA ASP A 109 -4.82 -13.35 -5.19
C ASP A 109 -5.12 -13.62 -3.71
N ALA A 110 -4.47 -12.89 -2.81
CA ALA A 110 -4.59 -13.09 -1.39
C ALA A 110 -5.97 -12.60 -0.89
N TYR A 111 -6.55 -13.34 0.05
CA TYR A 111 -7.76 -12.86 0.71
C TYR A 111 -7.46 -11.56 1.45
N SER A 112 -8.31 -10.56 1.25
CA SER A 112 -8.18 -9.24 1.88
C SER A 112 -7.98 -9.34 3.40
N HIS A 113 -8.77 -10.19 4.08
CA HIS A 113 -8.69 -10.34 5.53
C HIS A 113 -7.39 -11.01 6.00
N GLU A 114 -6.79 -11.89 5.19
CA GLU A 114 -5.49 -12.51 5.51
C GLU A 114 -4.36 -11.47 5.36
N VAL A 115 -4.41 -10.61 4.32
CA VAL A 115 -3.45 -9.53 4.14
C VAL A 115 -3.56 -8.48 5.24
N ILE A 116 -4.77 -8.02 5.56
CA ILE A 116 -4.99 -7.08 6.67
C ILE A 116 -4.54 -7.70 8.00
N ALA A 117 -4.81 -8.99 8.26
CA ALA A 117 -4.32 -9.67 9.45
C ALA A 117 -2.79 -9.76 9.50
N PHE A 118 -2.13 -9.95 8.36
CA PHE A 118 -0.67 -9.91 8.26
C PHE A 118 -0.13 -8.51 8.58
N LEU A 119 -0.67 -7.45 7.96
CA LEU A 119 -0.26 -6.07 8.14
C LEU A 119 -0.48 -5.57 9.58
N ARG A 120 -1.55 -6.02 10.25
CA ARG A 120 -1.83 -5.71 11.67
C ARG A 120 -0.69 -6.08 12.62
N GLN A 121 0.15 -7.05 12.26
CA GLN A 121 1.30 -7.41 13.10
C GLN A 121 2.33 -6.29 13.20
N PHE A 122 2.30 -5.31 12.31
CA PHE A 122 3.19 -4.16 12.31
C PHE A 122 2.69 -2.99 13.16
N PHE A 123 1.38 -2.90 13.40
CA PHE A 123 0.78 -1.78 14.13
C PHE A 123 1.34 -1.66 15.55
N LYS A 124 1.61 -2.79 16.21
CA LYS A 124 2.24 -2.86 17.55
C LYS A 124 3.67 -2.31 17.62
N TRP A 125 4.28 -2.04 16.47
CA TRP A 125 5.65 -1.53 16.36
C TRP A 125 5.70 -0.10 15.85
N ASP A 126 4.58 0.63 15.88
CA ASP A 126 4.50 2.04 15.48
C ASP A 126 4.97 2.30 14.04
N VAL A 127 4.64 1.42 13.10
CA VAL A 127 4.80 1.74 11.67
C VAL A 127 4.09 3.04 11.36
N LEU A 128 4.73 3.91 10.60
CA LEU A 128 4.18 5.22 10.25
C LEU A 128 3.23 5.12 9.07
N LEU A 129 3.65 4.44 8.00
CA LEU A 129 2.93 4.34 6.74
C LEU A 129 3.07 2.93 6.17
N ILE A 130 1.97 2.39 5.65
CA ILE A 130 1.92 1.19 4.82
C ILE A 130 1.22 1.56 3.52
N ALA A 131 1.91 1.39 2.41
CA ALA A 131 1.43 1.65 1.06
C ALA A 131 2.08 0.67 0.08
N GLY A 132 1.56 0.53 -1.14
CA GLY A 132 2.16 -0.36 -2.14
C GLY A 132 2.08 0.17 -3.55
N LEU A 133 2.84 -0.46 -4.44
CA LEU A 133 2.96 -0.13 -5.85
C LEU A 133 3.16 -1.42 -6.65
N ASN A 134 2.97 -1.37 -7.96
CA ASN A 134 3.41 -2.41 -8.87
C ASN A 134 4.44 -1.87 -9.89
N ASP A 135 5.17 -2.75 -10.56
CA ASP A 135 6.21 -2.39 -11.53
C ASP A 135 5.68 -1.82 -12.86
N TRP A 136 4.36 -1.75 -13.04
CA TRP A 136 3.69 -1.16 -14.22
C TRP A 136 3.01 0.16 -13.90
N ALA A 137 3.13 0.65 -12.68
CA ALA A 137 2.51 1.89 -12.27
C ALA A 137 3.19 3.05 -12.98
N ASP A 138 2.51 3.61 -13.98
CA ASP A 138 2.93 4.87 -14.59
C ASP A 138 2.66 5.99 -13.58
N LEU A 139 3.73 6.48 -12.98
CA LEU A 139 3.64 7.61 -12.06
C LEU A 139 3.83 8.93 -12.79
N GLU A 140 4.12 8.96 -14.11
CA GLU A 140 4.26 10.18 -14.90
C GLU A 140 2.96 11.01 -14.85
N GLY A 141 3.06 12.24 -14.33
CA GLY A 141 1.94 13.16 -14.16
C GLY A 141 1.61 13.45 -12.70
N ALA A 142 1.56 12.43 -11.85
CA ALA A 142 1.40 12.58 -10.40
C ALA A 142 2.77 12.75 -9.71
N LEU A 143 3.77 12.02 -10.19
CA LEU A 143 5.19 12.31 -10.07
C LEU A 143 5.71 12.57 -11.49
N ARG A 144 6.76 13.37 -11.66
CA ARG A 144 7.31 13.60 -13.02
C ARG A 144 8.21 12.46 -13.50
N LEU A 145 8.07 11.26 -12.94
CA LEU A 145 9.08 10.20 -12.94
C LEU A 145 8.46 8.81 -12.83
N ASP A 146 9.04 7.83 -13.53
CA ASP A 146 8.69 6.41 -13.56
C ASP A 146 9.75 5.55 -12.80
N ASP A 147 9.83 5.66 -11.47
CA ASP A 147 10.85 4.94 -10.68
C ASP A 147 10.39 4.68 -9.22
N MET A 148 10.48 3.41 -8.79
CA MET A 148 10.05 2.96 -7.46
C MET A 148 10.87 3.61 -6.33
N GLU A 149 12.17 3.80 -6.51
CA GLU A 149 13.04 4.41 -5.52
C GLU A 149 12.70 5.89 -5.31
N LEU A 150 12.24 6.58 -6.36
CA LEU A 150 11.73 7.96 -6.28
C LEU A 150 10.37 8.03 -5.60
N PHE A 151 9.50 7.04 -5.80
CA PHE A 151 8.26 6.91 -5.01
C PHE A 151 8.58 6.73 -3.52
N VAL A 152 9.46 5.79 -3.16
CA VAL A 152 9.91 5.57 -1.78
C VAL A 152 10.52 6.83 -1.17
N ALA A 153 11.32 7.57 -1.94
CA ALA A 153 11.87 8.87 -1.57
C ALA A 153 10.81 9.85 -1.09
N LYS A 154 9.78 10.00 -1.92
CA LYS A 154 8.80 11.05 -1.77
C LYS A 154 7.90 10.76 -0.59
N LEU A 155 7.52 9.49 -0.44
CA LEU A 155 6.83 9.00 0.76
C LEU A 155 7.67 9.19 2.02
N ALA A 156 8.98 8.93 1.97
CA ALA A 156 9.87 9.17 3.10
C ALA A 156 9.97 10.67 3.46
N GLU A 157 10.07 11.55 2.47
CA GLU A 157 10.05 13.01 2.69
C GLU A 157 8.76 13.45 3.40
N TRP A 158 7.59 13.07 2.88
CA TRP A 158 6.30 13.41 3.47
C TRP A 158 6.11 12.81 4.86
N THR A 159 6.54 11.55 5.05
CA THR A 159 6.52 10.89 6.36
C THR A 159 7.41 11.64 7.37
N ALA A 160 8.60 12.07 6.96
CA ALA A 160 9.51 12.83 7.82
C ALA A 160 8.98 14.25 8.14
N LEU A 161 8.22 14.86 7.23
CA LEU A 161 7.51 16.11 7.46
C LEU A 161 6.26 15.95 8.34
N GLY A 162 5.86 14.71 8.61
CA GLY A 162 4.70 14.40 9.45
C GLY A 162 3.35 14.64 8.75
N SER A 163 3.31 14.72 7.41
CA SER A 163 2.09 14.99 6.66
C SER A 163 2.16 14.39 5.26
N LEU A 164 1.13 13.65 4.87
CA LEU A 164 0.92 13.14 3.51
C LEU A 164 -0.02 14.09 2.77
N PRO A 165 0.43 14.77 1.71
CA PRO A 165 -0.41 15.65 0.90
C PRO A 165 -1.21 14.90 -0.18
N VAL A 166 -1.06 13.57 -0.26
CA VAL A 166 -1.70 12.70 -1.26
C VAL A 166 -2.14 11.38 -0.63
N VAL A 167 -3.04 10.65 -1.29
CA VAL A 167 -3.27 9.21 -1.10
C VAL A 167 -2.25 8.44 -1.94
N PRO A 168 -1.24 7.79 -1.34
CA PRO A 168 -0.10 7.25 -2.09
C PRO A 168 -0.41 5.98 -2.87
N SER A 169 -1.37 5.17 -2.41
CA SER A 169 -1.80 3.92 -3.06
C SER A 169 -3.30 3.69 -2.88
N SER A 170 -3.88 2.86 -3.75
CA SER A 170 -5.30 2.52 -3.74
C SER A 170 -5.76 1.93 -2.40
N LEU A 171 -4.87 1.28 -1.65
CA LEU A 171 -5.05 1.07 -0.22
C LEU A 171 -3.82 1.59 0.53
N THR A 172 -4.04 2.53 1.45
CA THR A 172 -2.98 3.10 2.31
C THR A 172 -3.40 2.99 3.77
N LEU A 173 -2.47 2.66 4.66
CA LEU A 173 -2.65 2.78 6.10
C LEU A 173 -1.61 3.76 6.66
N ALA A 174 -2.07 4.88 7.21
CA ALA A 174 -1.22 5.92 7.77
C ALA A 174 -1.53 6.10 9.27
N LYS A 175 -0.50 6.27 10.10
CA LYS A 175 -0.70 6.64 11.51
C LYS A 175 -1.47 7.96 11.54
N GLY A 176 -2.49 8.08 12.41
CA GLY A 176 -3.56 9.08 12.24
C GLY A 176 -3.11 10.55 12.11
N ASN A 177 -1.91 10.91 12.57
CA ASN A 177 -1.35 12.25 12.42
C ASN A 177 -0.71 12.53 11.04
N LEU A 178 -0.44 11.51 10.23
CA LEU A 178 0.16 11.66 8.89
C LEU A 178 -0.88 11.96 7.81
N LEU A 179 -2.12 11.49 8.01
CA LEU A 179 -3.20 11.65 7.05
C LEU A 179 -4.48 12.05 7.78
N ASP A 180 -4.73 13.35 7.82
CA ASP A 180 -5.87 13.95 8.50
C ASP A 180 -6.75 14.70 7.50
N ILE A 181 -7.68 13.96 6.89
CA ILE A 181 -8.69 14.50 5.97
C ILE A 181 -10.12 14.31 6.48
N GLY A 182 -10.29 13.67 7.66
CA GLY A 182 -11.60 13.30 8.21
C GLY A 182 -12.15 11.99 7.65
N TYR A 183 -12.92 11.26 8.47
CA TYR A 183 -13.52 9.97 8.10
C TYR A 183 -14.78 10.14 7.26
N GLY A 184 -14.95 9.31 6.24
CA GLY A 184 -16.09 9.38 5.33
C GLY A 184 -15.77 8.88 3.93
N LEU A 185 -16.67 9.18 3.00
CA LEU A 185 -16.49 8.90 1.59
C LEU A 185 -16.17 10.19 0.86
N TYR A 186 -15.17 10.13 0.00
CA TYR A 186 -14.77 11.22 -0.88
C TYR A 186 -14.89 10.78 -2.32
N ARG A 187 -15.08 11.73 -3.22
CA ARG A 187 -15.01 11.52 -4.66
C ARG A 187 -13.90 12.35 -5.27
N PHE A 188 -13.37 11.88 -6.38
CA PHE A 188 -12.41 12.60 -7.21
C PHE A 188 -12.77 12.40 -8.67
N PHE A 189 -12.46 13.37 -9.52
CA PHE A 189 -12.76 13.27 -10.93
C PHE A 189 -11.65 12.49 -11.64
N LEU A 190 -12.03 11.55 -12.51
CA LEU A 190 -11.14 10.79 -13.38
C LEU A 190 -11.30 11.32 -14.82
N PRO A 191 -10.42 12.23 -15.29
CA PRO A 191 -10.59 12.89 -16.58
C PRO A 191 -10.64 11.89 -17.75
N GLU A 192 -9.81 10.85 -17.70
CA GLU A 192 -9.68 9.82 -18.75
C GLU A 192 -10.96 9.00 -18.96
N ARG A 193 -11.81 8.91 -17.93
CA ARG A 193 -13.06 8.15 -17.97
C ARG A 193 -14.30 9.04 -17.96
N GLU A 194 -14.11 10.36 -17.85
CA GLU A 194 -15.17 11.36 -17.65
C GLU A 194 -16.17 10.97 -16.53
N ARG A 195 -15.65 10.37 -15.44
CA ARG A 195 -16.45 9.84 -14.32
C ARG A 195 -15.81 10.17 -12.98
N TYR A 196 -16.58 10.05 -11.90
CA TYR A 196 -16.05 10.16 -10.54
C TYR A 196 -15.59 8.80 -10.03
N GLY A 197 -14.40 8.78 -9.42
CA GLY A 197 -13.94 7.70 -8.55
C GLY A 197 -14.22 8.03 -7.09
N TYR A 198 -14.10 7.03 -6.21
CA TYR A 198 -14.40 7.16 -4.79
C TYR A 198 -13.26 6.69 -3.89
N VAL A 199 -13.08 7.36 -2.76
CA VAL A 199 -12.12 7.02 -1.70
C VAL A 199 -12.84 6.93 -0.36
N LEU A 200 -12.82 5.77 0.26
CA LEU A 200 -13.25 5.58 1.64
C LEU A 200 -12.10 5.92 2.59
N VAL A 201 -12.38 6.69 3.64
CA VAL A 201 -11.43 7.03 4.71
C VAL A 201 -12.01 6.59 6.06
N GLU A 202 -11.36 5.63 6.72
CA GLU A 202 -11.86 5.01 7.94
C GLU A 202 -10.76 4.76 8.99
N PRO A 203 -11.09 4.71 10.28
CA PRO A 203 -10.16 4.25 11.29
C PRO A 203 -10.00 2.73 11.25
N LEU A 204 -8.75 2.26 11.40
CA LEU A 204 -8.43 0.84 11.60
C LEU A 204 -7.31 0.70 12.64
N ASP A 205 -7.65 0.20 13.82
CA ASP A 205 -6.66 -0.17 14.87
C ASP A 205 -5.62 0.93 15.20
N GLY A 206 -6.06 2.20 15.22
CA GLY A 206 -5.20 3.37 15.50
C GLY A 206 -4.57 4.02 14.25
N TYR A 207 -4.89 3.53 13.06
CA TYR A 207 -4.49 4.09 11.77
C TYR A 207 -5.68 4.72 11.06
N THR A 208 -5.40 5.69 10.20
CA THR A 208 -6.29 6.13 9.13
C THR A 208 -6.03 5.24 7.91
N VAL A 209 -7.08 4.61 7.38
CA VAL A 209 -7.04 3.81 6.16
C VAL A 209 -7.73 4.58 5.05
N THR A 210 -7.09 4.66 3.89
CA THR A 210 -7.75 5.08 2.65
C THR A 210 -7.89 3.90 1.72
N TRP A 211 -9.06 3.74 1.13
CA TRP A 211 -9.34 2.74 0.12
C TRP A 211 -10.02 3.37 -1.09
N VAL A 212 -9.32 3.38 -2.22
CA VAL A 212 -9.81 3.84 -3.52
C VAL A 212 -10.67 2.74 -4.11
N ALA A 213 -11.98 2.93 -4.06
CA ALA A 213 -12.96 2.02 -4.62
C ALA A 213 -13.10 2.15 -6.16
N GLY A 214 -12.32 3.03 -6.80
CA GLY A 214 -12.35 3.28 -8.23
C GLY A 214 -13.62 4.01 -8.71
N ALA A 215 -13.82 4.05 -10.03
CA ALA A 215 -15.05 4.55 -10.64
C ALA A 215 -16.08 3.41 -10.67
N VAL A 216 -17.14 3.56 -9.89
CA VAL A 216 -18.25 2.59 -9.80
C VAL A 216 -19.57 3.34 -9.97
N ASP A 217 -20.39 2.92 -10.93
CA ASP A 217 -21.79 3.28 -10.98
C ASP A 217 -22.56 2.49 -9.92
N PHE A 218 -22.78 3.10 -8.76
CA PHE A 218 -23.51 2.49 -7.65
C PHE A 218 -24.99 2.21 -7.95
N ARG A 219 -25.52 2.67 -9.09
CA ARG A 219 -26.87 2.35 -9.54
C ARG A 219 -26.93 1.08 -10.38
N ASP A 220 -25.80 0.58 -10.84
CA ASP A 220 -25.69 -0.68 -11.57
C ASP A 220 -25.27 -1.80 -10.60
N PRO A 221 -26.17 -2.73 -10.23
CA PRO A 221 -25.83 -3.83 -9.34
C PRO A 221 -24.72 -4.73 -9.88
N GLU A 222 -24.56 -4.87 -11.20
CA GLU A 222 -23.48 -5.65 -11.80
C GLU A 222 -22.13 -4.95 -11.58
N GLU A 223 -22.06 -3.63 -11.83
CA GLU A 223 -20.84 -2.84 -11.62
C GLU A 223 -20.44 -2.80 -10.13
N VAL A 224 -21.42 -2.64 -9.22
CA VAL A 224 -21.20 -2.78 -7.77
C VAL A 224 -20.67 -4.17 -7.43
N CYS A 225 -21.17 -5.20 -8.09
CA CYS A 225 -20.72 -6.57 -7.84
C CYS A 225 -19.33 -6.87 -8.34
N ASP A 226 -18.97 -6.34 -9.50
CA ASP A 226 -17.63 -6.54 -10.05
C ASP A 226 -16.59 -5.74 -9.25
N ALA A 227 -16.96 -4.55 -8.76
CA ALA A 227 -16.07 -3.73 -7.93
C ALA A 227 -15.85 -4.26 -6.51
N PHE A 228 -16.86 -4.90 -5.92
CA PHE A 228 -16.87 -5.22 -4.48
C PHE A 228 -17.16 -6.69 -4.14
N GLY A 229 -17.47 -7.53 -5.12
CA GLY A 229 -17.92 -8.90 -4.88
C GLY A 229 -16.80 -9.90 -4.61
N GLU A 230 -15.55 -9.54 -4.92
CA GLU A 230 -14.43 -10.47 -4.87
C GLU A 230 -13.65 -10.39 -3.55
N GLY A 231 -13.29 -11.54 -2.96
CA GLY A 231 -12.65 -11.60 -1.64
C GLY A 231 -11.26 -10.94 -1.54
N MET A 232 -10.65 -10.60 -2.66
CA MET A 232 -9.31 -10.01 -2.79
C MET A 232 -9.30 -8.50 -3.07
N GLY A 233 -10.44 -7.80 -3.12
CA GLY A 233 -10.51 -6.36 -3.44
C GLY A 233 -9.43 -5.49 -2.76
N LEU A 234 -9.40 -5.43 -1.42
CA LEU A 234 -8.36 -4.66 -0.70
C LEU A 234 -6.93 -5.16 -0.96
N SER A 235 -6.77 -6.45 -1.24
CA SER A 235 -5.47 -7.05 -1.48
C SER A 235 -4.90 -6.64 -2.85
N LEU A 236 -5.77 -6.56 -3.85
CA LEU A 236 -5.47 -6.01 -5.16
C LEU A 236 -5.11 -4.51 -5.04
N ASP A 237 -5.90 -3.77 -4.28
CA ASP A 237 -5.72 -2.32 -4.12
C ASP A 237 -4.49 -1.94 -3.27
N LEU A 238 -3.96 -2.85 -2.46
CA LEU A 238 -2.74 -2.64 -1.69
C LEU A 238 -1.56 -2.21 -2.56
N THR A 239 -1.51 -2.70 -3.80
CA THR A 239 -0.41 -2.47 -4.74
C THR A 239 -0.84 -1.70 -5.98
N GLY A 240 -2.05 -1.12 -5.96
CA GLY A 240 -2.52 -0.16 -6.97
C GLY A 240 -1.96 1.23 -6.69
N ALA A 241 -1.33 1.85 -7.70
CA ALA A 241 -0.88 3.22 -7.58
C ALA A 241 -2.06 4.20 -7.64
N SER A 242 -1.99 5.27 -6.84
CA SER A 242 -3.01 6.33 -6.85
C SER A 242 -2.38 7.72 -6.89
N LEU A 243 -1.43 8.02 -5.99
CA LEU A 243 -0.84 9.36 -5.83
C LEU A 243 -1.85 10.52 -5.91
N LEU A 244 -3.06 10.30 -5.40
CA LEU A 244 -4.19 11.21 -5.56
C LEU A 244 -4.05 12.41 -4.61
N PRO A 245 -3.94 13.66 -5.10
CA PRO A 245 -3.84 14.83 -4.24
C PRO A 245 -5.05 14.99 -3.33
N LEU A 246 -4.81 15.29 -2.04
CA LEU A 246 -5.92 15.44 -1.08
C LEU A 246 -6.82 16.63 -1.41
N GLU A 247 -6.28 17.64 -2.10
CA GLU A 247 -7.03 18.81 -2.56
C GLU A 247 -8.05 18.50 -3.66
N GLU A 248 -7.93 17.35 -4.34
CA GLU A 248 -8.89 16.89 -5.35
C GLU A 248 -10.03 16.04 -4.76
N LEU A 249 -9.96 15.74 -3.45
CA LEU A 249 -10.98 14.96 -2.76
C LEU A 249 -12.15 15.85 -2.33
N GLU A 250 -13.32 15.57 -2.87
CA GLU A 250 -14.57 16.21 -2.47
C GLU A 250 -15.38 15.27 -1.55
N PRO A 251 -15.83 15.72 -0.36
CA PRO A 251 -16.66 14.88 0.50
C PRO A 251 -17.99 14.54 -0.16
N VAL A 252 -18.43 13.29 0.01
CA VAL A 252 -19.70 12.77 -0.50
C VAL A 252 -20.71 12.71 0.65
N HIS A 253 -21.85 13.40 0.47
CA HIS A 253 -22.95 13.46 1.44
C HIS A 253 -24.09 12.51 1.05
N ASP A 254 -23.76 11.24 0.85
CA ASP A 254 -24.71 10.16 0.56
C ASP A 254 -24.54 9.04 1.59
N ASP A 255 -25.43 9.00 2.58
CA ASP A 255 -25.36 8.07 3.70
C ASP A 255 -25.60 6.61 3.28
N GLU A 256 -26.42 6.38 2.27
CA GLU A 256 -26.69 5.02 1.75
C GLU A 256 -25.44 4.47 1.07
N LEU A 257 -24.82 5.29 0.23
CA LEU A 257 -23.59 4.97 -0.45
C LEU A 257 -22.43 4.73 0.54
N LEU A 258 -22.25 5.65 1.50
CA LEU A 258 -21.24 5.50 2.54
C LEU A 258 -21.46 4.22 3.35
N SER A 259 -22.72 3.89 3.69
CA SER A 259 -23.07 2.67 4.40
C SER A 259 -22.72 1.41 3.61
N LEU A 260 -22.99 1.39 2.30
CA LEU A 260 -22.62 0.30 1.40
C LEU A 260 -21.11 0.08 1.37
N VAL A 261 -20.34 1.14 1.07
CA VAL A 261 -18.87 1.04 0.94
C VAL A 261 -18.23 0.64 2.27
N ARG A 262 -18.71 1.18 3.41
CA ARG A 262 -18.28 0.77 4.76
C ARG A 262 -18.57 -0.70 5.05
N LYS A 263 -19.76 -1.18 4.69
CA LYS A 263 -20.15 -2.58 4.88
C LYS A 263 -19.22 -3.50 4.10
N THR A 264 -18.92 -3.15 2.85
CA THR A 264 -17.96 -3.87 2.00
C THR A 264 -16.57 -3.85 2.61
N PHE A 265 -16.04 -2.68 2.98
CA PHE A 265 -14.73 -2.56 3.63
C PHE A 265 -14.64 -3.45 4.88
N ARG A 266 -15.67 -3.43 5.73
CA ARG A 266 -15.75 -4.29 6.92
C ARG A 266 -15.76 -5.77 6.57
N ALA A 267 -16.43 -6.18 5.49
CA ALA A 267 -16.41 -7.55 5.00
C ALA A 267 -14.97 -7.99 4.68
N HIS A 268 -14.22 -7.17 3.94
CA HIS A 268 -12.83 -7.45 3.59
C HIS A 268 -11.90 -7.44 4.82
N VAL A 269 -12.08 -6.53 5.77
CA VAL A 269 -11.26 -6.45 6.99
C VAL A 269 -11.49 -7.63 7.94
N THR A 270 -12.72 -8.16 7.97
CA THR A 270 -13.12 -9.22 8.91
C THR A 270 -13.15 -10.62 8.29
N GLY A 271 -13.16 -10.72 6.97
CA GLY A 271 -13.39 -11.98 6.24
C GLY A 271 -14.85 -12.43 6.24
N ASN A 272 -15.79 -11.59 6.71
CA ASN A 272 -17.21 -11.88 6.67
C ASN A 272 -17.79 -11.50 5.29
N TYR A 273 -17.47 -12.30 4.28
CA TYR A 273 -17.87 -12.04 2.89
C TYR A 273 -19.36 -12.22 2.62
N ASP A 274 -20.14 -12.74 3.58
CA ASP A 274 -21.60 -12.75 3.50
C ASP A 274 -22.19 -11.33 3.58
N LEU A 275 -21.37 -10.33 3.96
CA LEU A 275 -21.72 -8.91 3.95
C LEU A 275 -21.58 -8.25 2.57
N LEU A 276 -20.87 -8.88 1.62
CA LEU A 276 -20.65 -8.33 0.28
C LEU A 276 -21.98 -8.22 -0.48
N PRO A 277 -22.12 -7.24 -1.38
CA PRO A 277 -23.38 -6.98 -2.09
C PRO A 277 -23.90 -8.16 -2.93
N CYS A 278 -23.04 -9.15 -3.22
CA CYS A 278 -23.30 -10.19 -4.24
C CYS A 278 -23.33 -11.61 -3.69
N GLY A 279 -23.14 -11.79 -2.37
CA GLY A 279 -22.89 -13.09 -1.76
C GLY A 279 -21.55 -13.70 -2.20
N LYS A 280 -21.22 -14.91 -1.71
CA LYS A 280 -20.01 -15.64 -2.11
C LYS A 280 -20.15 -16.13 -3.56
N ARG A 281 -19.30 -15.63 -4.47
CA ARG A 281 -18.99 -16.30 -5.74
C ARG A 281 -17.82 -17.26 -5.55
#